data_AF-A0AAX6IHG8-F1
#
_entry.id   AF-A0AAX6IHG8-F1
#
_cell.length_a   1.000
_cell.length_b   1.000
_cell.length_c   1.000
_cell.angle_alpha   90.00
_cell.angle_beta   90.00
_cell.angle_gamma   90.00
#
_symmetry.space_group_name_H-M   'P 1'
#
loop_
_entity.id
_entity.type
_entity.pdbx_description
1 polymer ?
#
loop_
_entity_poly.entity_id
_entity_poly.type
_entity_poly.pdbx_seq_one_letter_code
_entity_poly.pdbx_strand_id
1 'polypeptide(L)'
;MDQLHERKSEDTRVKPSFKPFSPKEIQDATNNFSQSLMIGHGGYGKVYKCQLDNWDVAVKILDDQGDQGLKEYIREMEVLETMRHENLIHLMGTCFKFRALVYEYLPNGSLEDCLKDRPGELTWEIRTCIVYEICTALRFLHANKPEPLVHGDLKPHNVLLDANFKVKLADFGLSRY
;
A
#
# COMPACT_ATOMS: atom_id res chain seq x y z
N MET A 1 38.21 9.34 -6.36
CA MET A 1 37.84 9.59 -4.95
C MET A 1 36.48 10.24 -5.02
N ASP A 2 35.51 9.35 -5.14
CA ASP A 2 34.29 9.58 -5.89
C ASP A 2 33.15 10.01 -4.99
N GLN A 3 32.42 10.98 -5.55
CA GLN A 3 31.06 11.41 -5.30
C GLN A 3 30.22 10.46 -4.44
N LEU A 4 30.02 10.83 -3.18
CA LEU A 4 28.86 10.42 -2.38
C LEU A 4 28.43 11.63 -1.56
N HIS A 5 27.33 12.26 -1.98
CA HIS A 5 26.26 12.86 -1.17
C HIS A 5 25.36 13.69 -2.09
N GLU A 6 24.73 13.04 -3.07
CA GLU A 6 23.48 13.58 -3.60
C GLU A 6 22.39 13.31 -2.56
N ARG A 7 22.07 14.35 -1.80
CA ARG A 7 20.88 14.39 -0.93
C ARG A 7 19.67 14.15 -1.84
N LYS A 8 19.02 12.99 -1.70
CA LYS A 8 17.70 12.77 -2.28
C LYS A 8 16.74 13.79 -1.63
N SER A 9 16.32 14.77 -2.41
CA SER A 9 15.28 15.72 -2.04
C SER A 9 14.00 14.95 -1.69
N GLU A 10 13.46 15.20 -0.50
CA GLU A 10 12.09 14.82 -0.18
C GLU A 10 11.16 15.41 -1.25
N ASP A 11 10.33 14.56 -1.85
CA ASP A 11 9.31 15.02 -2.79
C ASP A 11 8.24 15.77 -1.98
N THR A 12 8.37 17.10 -1.91
CA THR A 12 7.43 18.02 -1.24
C THR A 12 6.05 18.07 -1.89
N ARG A 13 5.76 17.22 -2.88
CA ARG A 13 4.43 17.14 -3.47
C ARG A 13 3.43 16.62 -2.43
N VAL A 14 2.37 17.39 -2.24
CA VAL A 14 1.21 16.99 -1.42
C VAL A 14 0.61 15.73 -2.04
N LYS A 15 0.51 14.65 -1.26
CA LYS A 15 -0.14 13.40 -1.71
C LYS A 15 -1.55 13.71 -2.23
N PRO A 16 -1.95 13.14 -3.37
CA PRO A 16 -3.25 13.47 -3.95
C PRO A 16 -4.39 13.01 -3.04
N SER A 17 -5.48 13.76 -3.07
CA SER A 17 -6.73 13.33 -2.45
C SER A 17 -7.29 12.11 -3.18
N PHE A 18 -8.06 11.30 -2.46
CA PHE A 18 -8.81 10.19 -3.03
C PHE A 18 -9.66 10.66 -4.23
N LYS A 19 -9.66 9.89 -5.33
CA LYS A 19 -10.57 10.11 -6.46
C LYS A 19 -10.94 8.80 -7.18
N PRO A 20 -12.09 8.73 -7.85
CA PRO A 20 -12.37 7.63 -8.77
C PRO A 20 -11.52 7.74 -10.04
N PHE A 21 -11.03 6.61 -10.54
CA PHE A 21 -10.37 6.47 -11.83
C PHE A 21 -11.29 5.76 -12.83
N SER A 22 -11.27 6.23 -14.08
CA SER A 22 -11.98 5.58 -15.17
C SER A 22 -11.32 4.25 -15.55
N PRO A 23 -12.06 3.31 -16.14
CA PRO A 23 -11.48 2.08 -16.66
C PRO A 23 -10.37 2.34 -17.68
N LYS A 24 -10.53 3.37 -18.50
CA LYS A 24 -9.53 3.72 -19.51
C LYS A 24 -8.21 4.15 -18.86
N GLU A 25 -8.25 5.00 -17.82
CA GLU A 25 -7.04 5.39 -17.09
C GLU A 25 -6.31 4.18 -16.50
N ILE A 26 -7.03 3.23 -15.90
CA ILE A 26 -6.42 2.00 -15.37
C ILE A 26 -5.83 1.13 -16.48
N GLN A 27 -6.55 0.95 -17.60
CA GLN A 27 -6.05 0.17 -18.73
C GLN A 27 -4.79 0.79 -19.35
N ASP A 28 -4.81 2.11 -19.58
CA ASP A 28 -3.69 2.83 -20.16
C ASP A 28 -2.47 2.77 -19.22
N ALA A 29 -2.66 3.05 -17.92
CA ALA A 29 -1.57 3.05 -16.93
C ALA A 29 -0.95 1.67 -16.70
N THR A 30 -1.75 0.60 -16.79
CA THR A 30 -1.27 -0.78 -16.66
C THR A 30 -0.77 -1.36 -17.99
N ASN A 31 -0.73 -0.56 -19.07
CA ASN A 31 -0.43 -1.02 -20.42
C ASN A 31 -1.22 -2.29 -20.80
N ASN A 32 -2.54 -2.22 -20.66
CA ASN A 32 -3.46 -3.35 -20.81
C ASN A 32 -3.12 -4.54 -19.89
N PHE A 33 -2.85 -4.27 -18.61
CA PHE A 33 -2.49 -5.28 -17.60
C PHE A 33 -1.25 -6.11 -18.00
N SER A 34 -0.24 -5.44 -18.54
CA SER A 34 1.00 -6.09 -18.99
C SER A 34 1.74 -6.76 -17.82
N GLN A 35 2.17 -8.00 -18.05
CA GLN A 35 3.01 -8.75 -17.11
C GLN A 35 4.33 -8.03 -16.78
N SER A 36 4.84 -7.20 -17.70
CA SER A 36 6.06 -6.42 -17.48
C SER A 36 5.95 -5.37 -16.36
N LEU A 37 4.73 -4.95 -16.03
CA LEU A 37 4.46 -3.99 -14.95
C LEU A 37 4.02 -4.67 -13.65
N MET A 38 3.83 -5.99 -13.65
CA MET A 38 3.38 -6.72 -12.47
C MET A 38 4.49 -6.81 -11.44
N ILE A 39 4.21 -6.36 -10.22
CA ILE A 39 5.14 -6.37 -9.09
C ILE A 39 4.72 -7.34 -7.98
N GLY A 40 3.51 -7.88 -8.05
CA GLY A 40 3.02 -8.85 -7.08
C GLY A 40 1.79 -9.61 -7.57
N HIS A 41 1.65 -10.86 -7.14
CA HIS A 41 0.50 -11.71 -7.42
C HIS A 41 0.31 -12.73 -6.28
N GLY A 42 -0.93 -12.97 -5.86
CA GLY A 42 -1.27 -13.96 -4.85
C GLY A 42 -2.76 -13.95 -4.51
N GLY A 43 -3.13 -14.47 -3.33
CA GLY A 43 -4.53 -14.53 -2.86
C GLY A 43 -5.23 -13.17 -2.75
N TYR A 44 -4.48 -12.06 -2.88
CA TYR A 44 -4.94 -10.68 -2.78
C TYR A 44 -5.10 -10.00 -4.15
N GLY A 45 -4.98 -10.78 -5.24
CA GLY A 45 -5.06 -10.29 -6.62
C GLY A 45 -3.70 -9.98 -7.24
N LYS A 46 -3.70 -9.12 -8.25
CA LYS A 46 -2.51 -8.71 -9.03
C LYS A 46 -2.18 -7.25 -8.75
N VAL A 47 -0.90 -6.95 -8.53
CA VAL A 47 -0.43 -5.59 -8.28
C VAL A 47 0.49 -5.16 -9.41
N TYR A 48 0.22 -3.99 -9.99
CA TYR A 48 0.99 -3.40 -11.08
C TYR A 48 1.64 -2.11 -10.62
N LYS A 49 2.91 -1.90 -10.95
CA LYS A 49 3.57 -0.60 -10.82
C LYS A 49 3.24 0.23 -12.05
N CYS A 50 2.58 1.36 -11.85
CA CYS A 50 2.12 2.22 -12.93
C CYS A 50 2.50 3.68 -12.64
N GLN A 51 2.28 4.55 -13.62
CA GLN A 51 2.31 5.99 -13.43
C GLN A 51 0.91 6.56 -13.70
N LEU A 52 0.35 7.29 -12.74
CA LEU A 52 -0.95 7.98 -12.86
C LEU A 52 -0.80 9.43 -12.37
N ASP A 53 -1.25 10.40 -13.16
CA ASP A 53 -1.15 11.84 -12.83
C ASP A 53 0.25 12.31 -12.39
N ASN A 54 1.30 11.75 -13.02
CA ASN A 54 2.72 11.96 -12.67
C ASN A 54 3.17 11.40 -11.31
N TRP A 55 2.38 10.52 -10.71
CA TRP A 55 2.72 9.76 -9.51
C TRP A 55 3.04 8.31 -9.85
N ASP A 56 4.09 7.77 -9.24
CA ASP A 56 4.31 6.33 -9.20
C ASP A 56 3.27 5.72 -8.25
N VAL A 57 2.51 4.76 -8.76
CA VAL A 57 1.41 4.12 -8.05
C VAL A 57 1.51 2.60 -8.10
N ALA A 58 0.91 1.96 -7.10
CA ALA A 58 0.62 0.54 -7.12
C ALA A 58 -0.89 0.35 -7.39
N VAL A 59 -1.22 -0.29 -8.52
CA VAL A 59 -2.60 -0.63 -8.88
C VAL A 59 -2.85 -2.09 -8.50
N LYS A 60 -3.60 -2.32 -7.42
CA LYS A 60 -4.06 -3.67 -6.99
C LYS A 60 -5.40 -3.96 -7.67
N ILE A 61 -5.43 -5.01 -8.49
CA ILE A 61 -6.63 -5.57 -9.09
C ILE A 61 -7.01 -6.80 -8.29
N LEU A 62 -8.12 -6.73 -7.56
CA LEU A 62 -8.64 -7.88 -6.82
C LEU A 62 -9.19 -8.93 -7.79
N ASP A 63 -8.87 -10.19 -7.54
CA ASP A 63 -9.34 -11.30 -8.37
C ASP A 63 -10.87 -11.39 -8.32
N ASP A 64 -11.48 -11.92 -9.39
CA ASP A 64 -12.93 -12.15 -9.45
C ASP A 64 -13.33 -13.42 -8.68
N GLN A 65 -13.08 -13.42 -7.37
CA GLN A 65 -13.48 -14.46 -6.42
C GLN A 65 -14.97 -14.33 -6.04
N GLY A 66 -15.81 -13.81 -6.94
CA GLY A 66 -17.22 -13.52 -6.67
C GLY A 66 -17.44 -12.51 -5.53
N ASP A 67 -18.40 -12.81 -4.64
CA ASP A 67 -18.83 -11.91 -3.57
C ASP A 67 -17.73 -11.59 -2.55
N GLN A 68 -16.79 -12.51 -2.31
CA GLN A 68 -15.76 -12.31 -1.30
C GLN A 68 -14.77 -11.22 -1.73
N GLY A 69 -14.28 -11.26 -2.97
CA GLY A 69 -13.38 -10.22 -3.50
C GLY A 69 -14.06 -8.85 -3.57
N LEU A 70 -15.37 -8.80 -3.83
CA LEU A 70 -16.13 -7.56 -3.77
C LEU A 70 -16.25 -7.01 -2.34
N LYS A 71 -16.49 -7.87 -1.34
CA LYS A 71 -16.54 -7.46 0.07
C LYS A 71 -15.20 -6.90 0.54
N GLU A 72 -14.10 -7.56 0.19
CA GLU A 72 -12.75 -7.11 0.51
C GLU A 72 -12.43 -5.77 -0.17
N TYR A 73 -12.77 -5.61 -1.45
CA TYR A 73 -12.65 -4.34 -2.18
C TYR A 73 -13.39 -3.21 -1.46
N ILE A 74 -14.67 -3.41 -1.15
CA ILE A 74 -15.51 -2.39 -0.49
C ILE A 74 -14.95 -2.06 0.88
N ARG A 75 -14.59 -3.09 1.67
CA ARG A 75 -14.06 -2.92 3.03
C ARG A 75 -12.77 -2.13 3.03
N GLU A 76 -11.83 -2.49 2.16
CA GLU A 76 -10.54 -1.82 2.08
C GLU A 76 -10.69 -0.36 1.62
N MET A 77 -11.58 -0.11 0.64
CA MET A 77 -11.94 1.25 0.21
C MET A 77 -12.52 2.08 1.34
N GLU A 78 -13.56 1.60 2.03
CA GLU A 78 -14.25 2.33 3.11
C GLU A 78 -13.31 2.71 4.25
N VAL A 79 -12.41 1.80 4.64
CA VAL A 79 -11.44 2.05 5.70
C VAL A 79 -10.40 3.08 5.28
N LEU A 80 -9.77 2.90 4.11
CA LEU A 80 -8.65 3.75 3.71
C LEU A 80 -9.08 5.11 3.12
N GLU A 81 -10.33 5.25 2.68
CA GLU A 81 -10.90 6.56 2.32
C GLU A 81 -11.10 7.44 3.56
N THR A 82 -11.52 6.83 4.68
CA THR A 82 -11.90 7.54 5.91
C THR A 82 -10.76 7.68 6.92
N MET A 83 -9.77 6.79 6.89
CA MET A 83 -8.65 6.78 7.82
C MET A 83 -7.37 7.31 7.21
N ARG A 84 -6.73 8.26 7.88
CA ARG A 84 -5.43 8.82 7.48
C ARG A 84 -4.47 8.84 8.65
N HIS A 85 -3.31 8.22 8.45
CA HIS A 85 -2.24 8.16 9.42
C HIS A 85 -0.91 7.92 8.70
N GLU A 86 0.19 8.45 9.24
CA GLU A 86 1.50 8.37 8.58
C GLU A 86 1.99 6.94 8.37
N ASN A 87 1.56 5.99 9.21
CA ASN A 87 1.91 4.57 9.11
C ASN A 87 0.83 3.68 8.47
N LEU A 88 -0.16 4.28 7.78
CA LEU A 88 -1.12 3.55 6.94
C LEU A 88 -0.82 3.84 5.47
N ILE A 89 -1.02 2.85 4.60
CA ILE A 89 -0.89 3.03 3.16
C ILE A 89 -1.91 4.07 2.66
N HIS A 90 -1.46 4.98 1.80
CA HIS A 90 -2.35 5.98 1.23
C HIS A 90 -3.10 5.44 0.01
N LEU A 91 -4.43 5.30 0.14
CA LEU A 91 -5.33 5.00 -0.97
C LEU A 91 -5.60 6.28 -1.77
N MET A 92 -5.07 6.35 -2.99
CA MET A 92 -5.21 7.49 -3.90
C MET A 92 -6.51 7.45 -4.68
N GLY A 93 -7.13 6.28 -4.84
CA GLY A 93 -8.37 6.15 -5.58
C GLY A 93 -8.76 4.73 -5.91
N THR A 94 -9.88 4.60 -6.61
CA THR A 94 -10.41 3.29 -7.02
C THR A 94 -10.99 3.29 -8.43
N CYS A 95 -11.12 2.10 -9.03
CA CYS A 95 -11.91 1.88 -10.23
C CYS A 95 -12.82 0.66 -10.05
N PHE A 96 -14.11 0.92 -9.87
CA PHE A 96 -15.09 -0.13 -9.57
C PHE A 96 -15.18 -1.22 -10.65
N LYS A 97 -15.11 -0.84 -11.94
CA LYS A 97 -15.24 -1.81 -13.07
C LYS A 97 -14.20 -2.93 -13.00
N PHE A 98 -12.99 -2.61 -12.55
CA PHE A 98 -11.91 -3.58 -12.42
C PHE A 98 -11.67 -4.02 -10.98
N ARG A 99 -12.47 -3.55 -10.02
CA ARG A 99 -12.19 -3.66 -8.58
C ARG A 99 -10.74 -3.26 -8.26
N ALA A 100 -10.31 -2.16 -8.88
CA ALA A 100 -8.95 -1.66 -8.74
C ALA A 100 -8.84 -0.72 -7.54
N LEU A 101 -7.82 -0.91 -6.72
CA LEU A 101 -7.39 0.00 -5.66
C LEU A 101 -6.05 0.59 -6.07
N VAL A 102 -5.94 1.93 -6.07
CA VAL A 102 -4.76 2.67 -6.49
C VAL A 102 -4.09 3.26 -5.26
N TYR A 103 -2.88 2.83 -4.96
CA TYR A 103 -2.10 3.26 -3.80
C TYR A 103 -0.85 4.02 -4.20
N GLU A 104 -0.27 4.71 -3.24
CA GLU A 104 1.13 5.13 -3.34
C GLU A 104 2.05 3.93 -3.62
N TYR A 105 3.03 4.10 -4.50
CA TYR A 105 4.06 3.08 -4.71
C TYR A 105 5.15 3.16 -3.64
N LEU A 106 5.51 2.01 -3.07
CA LEU A 106 6.49 1.88 -2.01
C LEU A 106 7.68 1.04 -2.50
N PRO A 107 8.86 1.65 -2.70
CA PRO A 107 9.94 1.03 -3.47
C PRO A 107 10.65 -0.12 -2.75
N ASN A 108 10.59 -0.19 -1.42
CA ASN A 108 11.24 -1.25 -0.65
C ASN A 108 10.36 -2.50 -0.50
N GLY A 109 9.14 -2.49 -1.05
CA GLY A 109 8.22 -3.63 -1.02
C GLY A 109 7.71 -3.92 0.40
N SER A 110 7.41 -5.18 0.66
CA SER A 110 6.97 -5.63 1.99
C SER A 110 8.14 -5.91 2.92
N LEU A 111 7.86 -5.88 4.23
CA LEU A 111 8.81 -6.33 5.25
C LEU A 111 9.18 -7.80 5.04
N GLU A 112 8.25 -8.62 4.54
CA GLU A 112 8.54 -10.01 4.17
C GLU A 112 9.64 -10.09 3.10
N ASP A 113 9.55 -9.28 2.05
CA ASP A 113 10.55 -9.24 0.97
C ASP A 113 11.93 -8.79 1.51
N CYS A 114 11.94 -7.74 2.34
CA CYS A 114 13.18 -7.27 2.97
C CYS A 114 13.81 -8.33 3.88
N LEU A 115 13.01 -9.08 4.65
CA LEU A 115 13.51 -10.14 5.53
C LEU A 115 14.07 -11.34 4.75
N LYS A 116 13.46 -11.68 3.61
CA LYS A 116 13.88 -12.81 2.78
C LYS A 116 15.09 -12.47 1.92
N ASP A 117 15.04 -11.35 1.21
CA ASP A 117 15.97 -11.07 0.11
C ASP A 117 17.10 -10.12 0.52
N ARG A 118 16.85 -9.23 1.49
CA ARG A 118 17.77 -8.16 1.88
C ARG A 118 17.88 -7.98 3.41
N PRO A 119 18.07 -9.07 4.20
CA PRO A 119 18.02 -8.98 5.66
C PRO A 119 19.10 -8.08 6.26
N GLY A 120 20.20 -7.85 5.53
CA GLY A 120 21.30 -6.95 5.92
C GLY A 120 20.95 -5.46 5.85
N GLU A 121 19.92 -5.06 5.08
CA GLU A 121 19.44 -3.68 5.05
C GLU A 121 18.63 -3.32 6.31
N LEU A 122 18.09 -4.32 6.99
CA LEU A 122 17.33 -4.14 8.23
C LEU A 122 18.25 -4.19 9.44
N THR A 123 18.91 -3.07 9.75
CA THR A 123 19.71 -2.94 10.99
C THR A 123 18.82 -3.05 12.23
N TRP A 124 19.42 -3.21 13.41
CA TRP A 124 18.66 -3.25 14.66
C TRP A 124 17.82 -1.98 14.88
N GLU A 125 18.39 -0.82 14.56
CA GLU A 125 17.75 0.48 14.65
C GLU A 125 16.52 0.55 13.74
N ILE A 126 16.66 0.13 12.48
CA ILE A 126 15.55 0.10 11.51
C ILE A 126 14.45 -0.86 12.00
N ARG A 127 14.81 -2.07 12.47
CA ARG A 127 13.84 -3.03 13.02
C ARG A 127 13.07 -2.45 14.21
N THR A 128 13.75 -1.74 15.09
CA THR A 128 13.13 -1.10 16.26
C THR A 128 12.15 0.00 15.82
N CYS A 129 12.52 0.81 14.82
CA CYS A 129 11.62 1.79 14.23
C CYS A 129 10.39 1.13 13.59
N ILE A 130 10.57 0.05 12.83
CA ILE A 130 9.46 -0.69 12.20
C ILE A 130 8.47 -1.19 13.25
N VAL A 131 8.94 -1.82 14.33
CA VAL A 131 8.07 -2.30 15.42
C VAL A 131 7.31 -1.13 16.07
N TYR A 132 7.99 -0.03 16.34
CA TYR A 132 7.38 1.16 16.91
C TYR A 132 6.28 1.75 16.01
N GLU A 133 6.54 1.85 14.71
CA GLU A 133 5.60 2.39 13.73
C GLU A 133 4.39 1.47 13.50
N ILE A 134 4.58 0.15 13.51
CA ILE A 134 3.46 -0.83 13.52
C ILE A 134 2.59 -0.61 14.76
N CYS A 135 3.19 -0.53 15.95
CA CYS A 135 2.45 -0.27 17.19
C CYS A 135 1.70 1.07 17.15
N THR A 136 2.27 2.08 16.52
CA THR A 136 1.66 3.40 16.36
C THR A 136 0.43 3.34 15.45
N ALA A 137 0.53 2.65 14.31
CA ALA A 137 -0.60 2.39 13.42
C ALA A 137 -1.72 1.62 14.13
N LEU A 138 -1.39 0.52 14.83
CA LEU A 138 -2.39 -0.29 15.54
C LEU A 138 -3.08 0.48 16.66
N ARG A 139 -2.32 1.27 17.42
CA ARG A 139 -2.89 2.16 18.45
C ARG A 139 -3.88 3.15 17.84
N PHE A 140 -3.55 3.72 16.68
CA PHE A 140 -4.46 4.62 15.96
C PHE A 140 -5.76 3.90 15.54
N LEU A 141 -5.65 2.71 14.93
CA LEU A 141 -6.83 1.92 14.51
C LEU A 141 -7.72 1.53 15.70
N HIS A 142 -7.11 1.05 16.79
CA HIS A 142 -7.83 0.62 17.99
C HIS A 142 -8.39 1.78 18.84
N ALA A 143 -7.96 3.01 18.58
CA ALA A 143 -8.50 4.20 19.24
C ALA A 143 -9.85 4.64 18.65
N ASN A 144 -10.30 4.05 17.54
CA ASN A 144 -11.58 4.35 16.91
C ASN A 144 -12.76 4.10 17.87
N LYS A 145 -13.83 4.88 17.73
CA LYS A 145 -15.04 4.86 18.57
C LYS A 145 -16.30 4.95 17.69
N PRO A 146 -17.41 4.31 18.07
CA PRO A 146 -17.63 3.58 19.34
C PRO A 146 -16.90 2.23 19.43
N GLU A 147 -16.57 1.64 18.29
CA GLU A 147 -15.92 0.32 18.19
C GLU A 147 -14.51 0.47 17.59
N PRO A 148 -13.50 -0.25 18.13
CA PRO A 148 -12.13 -0.20 17.63
C PRO A 148 -12.01 -0.92 16.30
N LEU A 149 -11.33 -0.32 15.31
CA LEU A 149 -11.07 -1.02 14.05
C LEU A 149 -9.94 -2.05 14.23
N VAL A 150 -10.24 -3.32 14.08
CA VAL A 150 -9.26 -4.41 14.06
C VAL A 150 -8.86 -4.71 12.62
N HIS A 151 -7.55 -4.69 12.32
CA HIS A 151 -7.03 -4.93 10.96
C HIS A 151 -7.35 -6.34 10.43
N GLY A 152 -7.22 -7.37 11.27
CA GLY A 152 -7.62 -8.75 10.94
C GLY A 152 -6.61 -9.62 10.18
N ASP A 153 -5.57 -9.04 9.56
CA ASP A 153 -4.56 -9.78 8.78
C ASP A 153 -3.16 -9.13 8.89
N LEU A 154 -2.72 -8.84 10.12
CA LEU A 154 -1.39 -8.28 10.36
C LEU A 154 -0.32 -9.37 10.20
N LYS A 155 0.56 -9.18 9.21
CA LYS A 155 1.70 -10.06 8.92
C LYS A 155 2.78 -9.28 8.15
N PRO A 156 4.03 -9.78 8.06
CA PRO A 156 5.12 -9.08 7.36
C PRO A 156 4.81 -8.69 5.91
N HIS A 157 4.01 -9.50 5.20
CA HIS A 157 3.57 -9.20 3.83
C HIS A 157 2.76 -7.90 3.74
N ASN A 158 1.96 -7.59 4.77
CA ASN A 158 1.05 -6.45 4.82
C ASN A 158 1.69 -5.21 5.48
N VAL A 159 2.98 -5.30 5.84
CA VAL A 159 3.78 -4.18 6.33
C VAL A 159 4.67 -3.72 5.18
N LEU A 160 4.27 -2.67 4.46
CA LEU A 160 5.05 -2.12 3.36
C LEU A 160 6.04 -1.06 3.83
N LEU A 161 7.11 -0.86 3.06
CA LEU A 161 8.21 0.03 3.43
C LEU A 161 8.45 1.06 2.32
N ASP A 162 8.42 2.34 2.71
CA ASP A 162 8.79 3.42 1.79
C ASP A 162 10.31 3.47 1.56
N ALA A 163 10.77 4.45 0.77
CA ALA A 163 12.19 4.63 0.43
C ALA A 163 13.13 4.80 1.64
N ASN A 164 12.59 5.20 2.80
CA ASN A 164 13.33 5.44 4.05
C ASN A 164 13.07 4.35 5.09
N PHE A 165 12.51 3.20 4.68
CA PHE A 165 12.11 2.10 5.57
C PHE A 165 11.03 2.50 6.59
N LYS A 166 10.22 3.52 6.29
CA LYS A 166 9.04 3.85 7.09
C LYS A 166 7.90 2.92 6.77
N VAL A 167 7.18 2.49 7.81
CA VAL A 167 6.08 1.54 7.72
C VAL A 167 4.85 2.19 7.11
N LYS A 168 4.22 1.46 6.19
CA LYS A 168 2.86 1.66 5.68
C LYS A 168 2.10 0.34 5.83
N LEU A 169 1.22 0.28 6.82
CA LEU A 169 0.34 -0.87 6.99
C LEU A 169 -0.71 -0.89 5.86
N ALA A 170 -0.88 -2.03 5.22
CA ALA A 170 -1.70 -2.22 4.04
C ALA A 170 -2.66 -3.41 4.19
N ASP A 171 -3.56 -3.59 3.22
CA ASP A 171 -4.45 -4.75 3.11
C ASP A 171 -5.54 -4.85 4.19
N PHE A 172 -6.49 -3.92 4.11
CA PHE A 172 -7.60 -3.81 5.07
C PHE A 172 -8.84 -4.63 4.68
N GLY A 173 -8.76 -5.51 3.68
CA GLY A 173 -9.92 -6.26 3.17
C GLY A 173 -10.62 -7.13 4.22
N LEU A 174 -9.90 -7.59 5.25
CA LEU A 174 -10.40 -8.41 6.36
C LEU A 174 -10.65 -7.62 7.65
N SER A 175 -10.60 -6.28 7.59
CA SER A 175 -10.78 -5.43 8.76
C SER A 175 -12.24 -5.38 9.23
N ARG A 176 -12.42 -5.18 10.54
CA ARG A 176 -13.74 -5.12 11.17
C ARG A 176 -13.76 -4.14 12.34
N TYR A 177 -14.88 -3.45 12.48
CA TYR A 177 -15.23 -2.71 13.71
C TYR A 177 -15.69 -3.72 14.77
#